data_AF-A0A1H1ZQT8-F1
#
_entry.id   AF-A0A1H1ZQT8-F1
#
_cell.length_a   1.000
_cell.length_b   1.000
_cell.length_c   1.000
_cell.angle_alpha   90.00
_cell.angle_beta   90.00
_cell.angle_gamma   90.00
#
_symmetry.space_group_name_H-M   'P 1'
#
loop_
_entity.id
_entity.type
_entity.pdbx_description
1 polymer ?
#
loop_
_entity_poly.entity_id
_entity_poly.type
_entity_poly.pdbx_seq_one_letter_code
_entity_poly.pdbx_strand_id
1 'polypeptide(L)' 'MGRGRQKAKHTKVARELKYFSPATDYSALERELTASHHDHDDEVSKWAEYADDDSYVPDDGTHRS' A
#
# COMPACT_ATOMS: atom_id res chain seq x y z
N MET A 1 -10.02 18.00 -36.44
CA MET A 1 -11.10 18.42 -35.51
C MET A 1 -11.35 17.50 -34.30
N GLY A 2 -10.75 16.30 -34.17
CA GLY A 2 -11.11 15.36 -33.07
C GLY A 2 -10.36 15.48 -31.74
N ARG A 3 -9.25 16.23 -31.68
CA ARG A 3 -8.35 16.25 -30.50
C ARG A 3 -8.97 16.87 -29.24
N GLY A 4 -9.77 17.93 -29.39
CA GLY A 4 -10.42 18.59 -28.23
C GLY A 4 -11.41 17.68 -27.50
N ARG A 5 -12.16 16.87 -28.26
CA ARG A 5 -13.11 15.89 -27.71
C ARG A 5 -12.39 14.74 -27.02
N GLN A 6 -11.29 14.25 -27.59
CA GLN A 6 -10.44 13.26 -26.93
C GLN A 6 -9.87 13.82 -25.62
N LYS A 7 -9.29 15.02 -25.64
CA LYS A 7 -8.75 15.68 -24.44
C LYS A 7 -9.82 15.81 -23.35
N ALA A 8 -11.02 16.26 -23.68
CA ALA A 8 -12.12 16.35 -22.73
C ALA A 8 -12.51 14.99 -22.12
N LYS A 9 -12.58 13.93 -22.94
CA LYS A 9 -12.83 12.56 -22.47
C LYS A 9 -11.73 12.07 -21.53
N HIS A 10 -10.46 12.27 -21.88
CA HIS A 10 -9.34 11.86 -21.03
C HIS A 10 -9.31 12.63 -19.71
N THR A 11 -9.55 13.95 -19.71
CA THR A 11 -9.63 14.73 -18.47
C THR A 11 -10.78 14.29 -17.56
N LYS A 12 -11.89 13.80 -18.14
CA LYS A 12 -13.00 13.23 -17.37
C LYS A 12 -12.57 11.93 -16.69
N VAL A 13 -12.05 10.97 -17.47
CA VAL A 13 -11.57 9.68 -16.96
C VAL A 13 -10.46 9.86 -15.94
N ALA A 14 -9.50 10.76 -16.17
CA ALA A 14 -8.43 11.03 -15.24
C ALA A 14 -8.93 11.58 -13.89
N ARG A 15 -9.99 12.40 -13.90
CA ARG A 15 -10.61 12.87 -12.65
C ARG A 15 -11.36 11.75 -11.95
N GLU A 16 -12.11 10.94 -12.70
CA GLU A 16 -12.75 9.74 -12.14
C GLU A 16 -11.72 8.86 -11.47
N LEU A 17 -10.61 8.52 -12.14
CA LEU A 17 -9.53 7.71 -11.57
C LEU A 17 -8.85 8.36 -10.35
N LYS A 18 -8.60 9.67 -10.39
CA LYS A 18 -7.93 10.38 -9.27
C LYS A 18 -8.78 10.35 -7.99
N TYR A 19 -10.09 10.47 -8.13
CA TYR A 19 -11.02 10.53 -7.01
C TYR A 19 -11.81 9.23 -6.81
N PHE A 20 -11.48 8.18 -7.55
CA PHE A 20 -12.06 6.87 -7.39
C PHE A 20 -11.47 6.23 -6.13
N SER A 21 -12.30 6.11 -5.11
CA SER A 21 -12.05 5.17 -4.02
C SER A 21 -12.89 3.93 -4.31
N PRO A 22 -12.28 2.76 -4.58
CA PRO A 22 -13.03 1.52 -4.65
C PRO A 22 -13.75 1.27 -3.31
N ALA A 23 -14.91 0.64 -3.37
CA ALA A 23 -15.57 0.14 -2.18
C ALA A 23 -14.83 -1.11 -1.70
N THR A 24 -14.37 -1.09 -0.46
CA THR A 24 -13.74 -2.26 0.18
C THR A 24 -14.84 -3.19 0.69
N ASP A 25 -14.78 -4.47 0.30
CA ASP A 25 -15.66 -5.50 0.88
C ASP A 25 -15.08 -5.95 2.23
N TYR A 26 -15.57 -5.33 3.29
CA TYR A 26 -15.16 -5.67 4.66
C TYR A 26 -15.53 -7.10 5.04
N SER A 27 -16.60 -7.67 4.48
CA SER A 27 -17.04 -9.03 4.81
C SER A 27 -16.12 -10.10 4.23
N ALA A 28 -15.51 -9.84 3.06
CA ALA A 28 -14.49 -10.69 2.48
C ALA A 28 -13.18 -10.59 3.27
N LEU A 29 -12.78 -9.37 3.65
CA LEU A 29 -11.57 -9.11 4.43
C LEU A 29 -11.59 -9.82 5.79
N GLU A 30 -12.71 -9.75 6.52
CA GLU A 30 -12.86 -10.43 7.81
C GLU A 30 -12.70 -11.95 7.68
N ARG A 31 -13.23 -12.55 6.60
CA ARG A 31 -13.07 -14.00 6.36
C ARG A 31 -11.63 -14.38 6.08
N GLU A 32 -10.90 -13.57 5.32
CA GLU A 32 -9.48 -13.81 5.05
C GLU A 32 -8.64 -13.69 6.32
N LEU A 33 -8.85 -12.63 7.11
CA LEU A 33 -8.14 -12.42 8.38
C LEU A 33 -8.39 -13.57 9.37
N THR A 34 -9.63 -14.03 9.48
CA THR A 34 -9.97 -15.13 10.39
C THR A 34 -9.48 -16.49 9.89
N ALA A 35 -9.39 -16.71 8.58
CA ALA A 35 -8.83 -17.93 7.99
C ALA A 35 -7.30 -17.99 8.12
N SER A 36 -6.61 -16.84 8.00
CA SER A 36 -5.15 -16.74 8.04
C SER A 36 -4.56 -16.67 9.45
N HIS A 37 -5.36 -16.80 10.51
CA HIS A 37 -4.87 -16.72 11.90
C HIS A 37 -3.80 -17.77 12.24
N HIS A 38 -3.83 -18.96 11.63
CA HIS A 38 -2.80 -19.98 11.89
C HIS A 38 -1.45 -19.63 11.26
N ASP A 39 -1.44 -19.05 10.04
CA ASP A 39 -0.21 -18.69 9.34
C ASP A 39 0.40 -17.38 9.88
N HIS A 40 -0.43 -16.50 10.44
CA HIS A 40 -0.01 -15.22 11.00
C HIS A 40 0.93 -15.38 12.21
N ASP A 41 0.71 -16.37 13.08
CA ASP A 41 1.55 -16.57 14.27
C ASP A 41 2.98 -17.00 13.90
N ASP A 42 3.14 -17.78 12.83
CA ASP A 42 4.44 -18.18 12.28
C ASP A 42 5.17 -16.99 11.62
N GLU A 43 4.43 -16.15 10.89
CA GLU A 43 4.99 -14.92 10.29
C GLU A 43 5.44 -13.92 11.34
N VAL A 44 4.63 -13.67 12.38
CA VAL A 44 4.98 -12.77 13.48
C VAL A 44 6.24 -13.25 14.20
N SER A 45 6.34 -14.56 14.44
CA SER A 45 7.51 -15.17 15.08
C SER A 45 8.79 -14.96 14.25
N LYS A 46 8.70 -15.03 12.92
CA LYS A 46 9.83 -14.79 12.00
C LYS A 46 10.35 -13.35 12.04
N TRP A 47 9.46 -12.37 12.22
CA TRP A 47 9.84 -10.97 12.24
C TRP A 47 10.18 -10.44 13.64
N ALA A 48 9.79 -11.17 14.69
CA ALA A 48 10.07 -10.79 16.08
C ALA A 48 11.59 -10.66 16.38
N GLU A 49 12.44 -11.47 15.73
CA GLU A 49 13.90 -11.40 15.88
C GLU A 49 14.47 -10.04 15.43
N TYR A 50 13.86 -9.41 14.42
CA TYR A 50 14.29 -8.11 13.90
C TYR A 50 13.69 -6.93 14.67
N ALA A 51 12.61 -7.14 15.43
CA ALA A 51 11.95 -6.09 16.20
C ALA A 51 12.69 -5.77 17.51
N ASP A 52 13.44 -6.73 18.05
CA ASP A 52 14.25 -6.56 19.27
C ASP A 52 15.62 -5.91 18.97
N ASP A 53 16.07 -5.93 17.71
CA ASP A 53 17.27 -5.23 17.23
C ASP A 53 16.97 -3.77 16.86
N ASP A 54 16.60 -2.97 17.87
CA ASP A 54 16.33 -1.54 17.76
C ASP A 54 17.63 -0.71 17.56
N SER A 55 18.68 -1.30 16.97
CA SER A 55 19.95 -0.64 16.63
C SER A 55 19.89 0.06 15.27
N TYR A 56 18.76 0.73 14.98
CA TYR A 56 18.68 1.64 13.84
C TYR A 56 19.60 2.85 14.09
N VAL A 57 20.84 2.76 13.61
CA VAL A 57 21.73 3.92 13.50
C VAL A 57 21.35 4.64 12.20
N PRO A 58 20.70 5.81 12.26
CA PRO A 58 20.49 6.61 11.06
C PRO A 58 21.86 6.97 10.48
N ASP A 59 22.13 6.51 9.26
CA ASP A 59 23.24 6.99 8.43
C ASP A 59 23.01 8.48 8.15
N ASP A 60 23.53 9.35 9.01
CA ASP A 60 23.56 10.77 8.75
C ASP A 60 24.60 11.01 7.66
N GLY A 61 24.13 11.09 6.41
CA GLY A 61 24.94 11.23 5.20
C GLY A 61 25.80 12.49 5.15
N THR A 62 26.78 12.62 6.05
CA THR A 62 27.88 13.56 5.99
C THR A 62 28.93 13.02 5.02
N HIS A 63 28.54 12.95 3.74
CA HIS A 63 29.49 12.90 2.63
C HIS A 63 30.22 14.25 2.60
N ARG A 64 31.23 14.37 3.45
CA ARG A 64 32.21 15.45 3.48
C ARG A 64 33.30 15.14 2.47
N SER A 65 33.26 15.83 1.34
CA SER A 65 34.43 16.16 0.51
C SER A 65 34.04 17.14 -0.57
#